data_AF-A0A7Y1Z591-F1
#
_entry.id   AF-A0A7Y1Z591-F1
#
_cell.length_a   1.000
_cell.length_b   1.000
_cell.length_c   1.000
_cell.angle_alpha   90.00
_cell.angle_beta   90.00
_cell.angle_gamma   90.00
#
_symmetry.space_group_name_H-M   'P 1'
#
loop_
_entity.id
_entity.type
_entity.pdbx_description
1 polymer ?
#
loop_
_entity_poly.entity_id
_entity_poly.type
_entity_poly.pdbx_seq_one_letter_code
_entity_poly.pdbx_strand_id
1 'polypeptide(L)'
;MNNEHPKRSWRTRLHIIIYGTNTPAGKLFDIILLTVILASIVLVMLESIKEIDEKYHTFLDISEWIVTILFTIEYIARIITVKKPLRYITSFYGIVDFLSTIPKYLSLLIAGTHALVALRALRMLRVFRILKLGRYVESSNTIVKALRASRTKISVFLFGVFIVSIILGTIMYIIEGDESGFTSIPRGIYWCIVTLTTVGYGDISPVTPLGQFIASIVMIMGYGIIAVPTGIVTAEIATQPKRTKNDKPIPQTNCFGCGEIDHRKDAEFCYNCGHTLKED
;
A
#
# COMPACT_ATOMS: atom_id res chain seq x y z
N MET A 1 25.21 -40.41 19.55
CA MET A 1 23.89 -39.81 19.27
C MET A 1 23.48 -38.99 20.48
N ASN A 2 23.86 -37.71 20.51
CA ASN A 2 23.28 -36.73 21.43
C ASN A 2 22.54 -35.71 20.57
N ASN A 3 21.24 -35.94 20.34
CA ASN A 3 20.35 -34.96 19.74
C ASN A 3 19.89 -34.00 20.83
N GLU A 4 20.77 -33.09 21.26
CA GLU A 4 20.31 -31.89 21.95
C GLU A 4 19.79 -30.92 20.90
N HIS A 5 18.48 -30.89 20.68
CA HIS A 5 17.85 -29.80 19.94
C HIS A 5 18.22 -28.48 20.67
N PRO A 6 18.93 -27.53 20.03
CA PRO A 6 19.28 -26.29 20.68
C PRO A 6 17.98 -25.59 21.11
N LYS A 7 17.85 -25.29 22.42
CA LYS A 7 16.68 -24.56 22.96
C LYS A 7 16.51 -23.28 22.15
N ARG A 8 15.52 -23.23 21.26
CA ARG A 8 15.21 -22.04 20.45
C ARG A 8 15.08 -20.85 21.40
N SER A 9 16.02 -19.90 21.29
CA SER A 9 16.05 -18.66 22.07
C SER A 9 14.69 -17.94 21.98
N TRP A 10 14.30 -17.23 23.04
CA TRP A 10 13.05 -16.44 23.05
C TRP A 10 12.97 -15.48 21.84
N ARG A 11 14.12 -14.98 21.37
CA ARG A 11 14.25 -14.16 20.16
C ARG A 11 13.82 -14.92 18.91
N THR A 12 14.23 -16.18 18.77
CA THR A 12 13.88 -17.05 17.64
C THR A 12 12.38 -17.33 17.61
N ARG A 13 11.77 -17.61 18.78
CA ARG A 13 10.32 -17.82 18.88
C ARG A 13 9.54 -16.56 18.50
N LEU A 14 9.97 -15.40 19.01
CA LEU A 14 9.32 -14.13 18.73
C LEU A 14 9.48 -13.73 17.25
N HIS A 15 10.65 -13.97 16.66
CA HIS A 15 10.87 -13.77 15.21
C HIS A 15 9.93 -14.64 14.37
N ILE A 16 9.75 -15.93 14.71
CA ILE A 16 8.82 -16.83 14.02
C ILE A 16 7.37 -16.34 14.13
N ILE A 17 6.95 -15.80 15.26
CA ILE A 17 5.57 -15.27 15.44
C ILE A 17 5.38 -13.98 14.63
N ILE A 18 6.35 -13.06 14.68
CA ILE A 18 6.24 -11.71 14.12
C ILE A 18 6.41 -11.69 12.59
N TYR A 19 7.17 -12.63 12.05
CA TYR A 19 7.49 -12.70 10.63
C TYR A 19 6.88 -13.95 9.94
N GLY A 20 6.63 -15.04 10.66
CA GLY A 20 6.17 -16.30 10.07
C GLY A 20 4.65 -16.45 9.97
N THR A 21 4.13 -16.57 8.76
CA THR A 21 2.68 -16.78 8.48
C THR A 21 2.23 -18.25 8.57
N ASN A 22 3.17 -19.19 8.71
CA ASN A 22 2.89 -20.63 8.69
C ASN A 22 2.46 -21.21 10.05
N THR A 23 2.60 -20.44 11.14
CA THR A 23 2.24 -20.89 12.49
C THR A 23 0.89 -20.31 12.91
N PRO A 24 0.08 -21.02 13.72
CA PRO A 24 -1.19 -20.48 14.22
C PRO A 24 -0.98 -19.19 15.04
N ALA A 25 0.12 -19.10 15.79
CA ALA A 25 0.49 -17.91 16.54
C ALA A 25 0.81 -16.72 15.63
N GLY A 26 1.55 -16.93 14.53
CA GLY A 26 1.83 -15.87 13.56
C GLY A 26 0.59 -15.41 12.80
N LYS A 27 -0.29 -16.34 12.40
CA LYS A 27 -1.59 -15.98 11.81
C LYS A 27 -2.46 -15.16 12.75
N LEU A 28 -2.53 -15.55 14.03
CA LEU A 28 -3.27 -14.80 15.04
C LEU A 28 -2.67 -13.40 15.23
N PHE A 29 -1.35 -13.29 15.31
CA PHE A 29 -0.65 -12.01 15.39
C PHE A 29 -0.98 -11.10 14.19
N ASP A 30 -0.93 -11.63 12.97
CA ASP A 30 -1.27 -10.90 11.74
C ASP A 30 -2.74 -10.46 11.72
N ILE A 31 -3.68 -11.31 12.14
CA ILE A 31 -5.12 -10.97 12.22
C ILE A 31 -5.35 -9.87 13.26
N ILE A 32 -4.72 -9.96 14.43
CA ILE A 32 -4.81 -8.93 15.47
C ILE A 32 -4.24 -7.62 14.93
N LEU A 33 -3.05 -7.66 14.33
CA LEU A 33 -2.40 -6.47 13.79
C LEU A 33 -3.24 -5.81 12.68
N LEU A 34 -3.81 -6.61 11.78
CA LEU A 34 -4.75 -6.14 10.75
C LEU A 34 -5.98 -5.49 11.37
N THR A 35 -6.58 -6.12 12.39
CA THR A 35 -7.75 -5.58 13.10
C THR A 35 -7.43 -4.24 13.76
N VAL A 36 -6.26 -4.12 14.41
CA VAL A 36 -5.80 -2.87 15.03
C VAL A 36 -5.55 -1.79 13.98
N ILE A 37 -4.97 -2.13 12.83
CA ILE A 37 -4.79 -1.17 11.71
C ILE A 37 -6.15 -0.65 11.24
N LEU A 38 -7.10 -1.54 10.96
CA LEU A 38 -8.45 -1.14 10.51
C LEU A 38 -9.17 -0.30 11.57
N ALA A 39 -9.14 -0.71 12.83
CA ALA A 39 -9.69 0.07 13.93
C ALA A 39 -9.04 1.45 14.04
N SER A 40 -7.72 1.55 13.85
CA SER A 40 -7.01 2.84 13.88
C SER A 40 -7.45 3.78 12.76
N ILE A 41 -7.77 3.25 11.58
CA ILE A 41 -8.28 4.04 10.45
C ILE A 41 -9.70 4.54 10.79
N VAL A 42 -10.55 3.69 11.36
CA VAL A 42 -11.88 4.10 11.83
C VAL A 42 -11.80 5.20 12.88
N LEU A 43 -10.89 5.11 13.85
CA LEU A 43 -10.68 6.17 14.85
C LEU A 43 -10.29 7.50 14.19
N VAL A 44 -9.39 7.48 13.20
CA VAL A 44 -9.01 8.69 12.45
C VAL A 44 -10.19 9.26 11.66
N MET A 45 -11.03 8.41 11.06
CA MET A 45 -12.25 8.86 10.38
C MET A 45 -13.24 9.49 11.35
N LEU A 46 -13.44 8.90 12.54
CA LEU A 46 -14.31 9.45 13.58
C LEU A 46 -13.80 10.80 14.10
N GLU A 47 -12.49 10.93 14.33
CA GLU A 47 -11.85 12.21 14.73
C GLU A 47 -11.97 13.28 13.63
N SER A 48 -12.09 12.90 12.36
CA SER A 48 -12.27 13.87 11.26
C SER A 48 -13.66 14.53 11.26
N ILE A 49 -14.63 13.95 11.97
CA ILE A 49 -16.00 14.50 12.09
C ILE A 49 -16.05 15.41 13.32
N LYS A 50 -16.18 16.72 13.09
CA LYS A 50 -16.11 17.76 14.14
C LYS A 50 -17.05 17.50 15.32
N GLU A 51 -18.29 17.10 15.07
CA GLU A 51 -19.27 16.81 16.12
C GLU A 51 -18.90 15.62 16.99
N ILE A 52 -18.25 14.61 16.40
CA ILE A 52 -17.80 13.42 17.12
C ILE A 52 -16.55 13.75 17.93
N ASP A 53 -15.61 14.48 17.33
CA ASP A 53 -14.40 14.93 18.02
C ASP A 53 -14.76 15.80 19.22
N GLU A 54 -15.62 16.81 19.08
CA GLU A 54 -16.02 17.68 20.21
C GLU A 54 -16.66 16.90 21.37
N LYS A 55 -17.42 15.83 21.08
CA LYS A 55 -18.12 15.04 22.09
C LYS A 55 -17.26 13.92 22.70
N TYR A 56 -16.39 13.30 21.92
CA TYR A 56 -15.63 12.10 22.30
C TYR A 56 -14.11 12.30 22.25
N HIS A 57 -13.64 13.56 22.22
CA HIS A 57 -12.22 13.91 22.05
C HIS A 57 -11.30 13.09 22.94
N THR A 58 -11.59 13.04 24.24
CA THR A 58 -10.77 12.34 25.23
C THR A 58 -10.70 10.84 24.96
N PHE A 59 -11.82 10.22 24.56
CA PHE A 59 -11.84 8.79 24.23
C PHE A 59 -11.04 8.50 22.96
N LEU A 60 -11.17 9.33 21.93
CA LEU A 60 -10.43 9.20 20.68
C LEU A 60 -8.93 9.40 20.90
N ASP A 61 -8.54 10.40 21.71
CA ASP A 61 -7.15 10.69 22.06
C ASP A 61 -6.49 9.54 22.85
N ILE A 62 -7.19 8.99 23.85
CA ILE A 62 -6.72 7.82 24.61
C ILE A 62 -6.59 6.60 23.69
N SER A 63 -7.58 6.35 22.84
CA SER A 63 -7.56 5.23 21.90
C SER A 63 -6.40 5.36 20.91
N GLU A 64 -6.11 6.58 20.45
CA GLU A 64 -4.96 6.86 19.61
C GLU A 64 -3.64 6.56 20.33
N TRP A 65 -3.51 6.96 21.60
CA TRP A 65 -2.34 6.63 22.42
C TRP A 65 -2.15 5.12 22.55
N ILE A 66 -3.23 4.39 22.85
CA ILE A 66 -3.20 2.92 22.94
C ILE A 66 -2.69 2.31 21.63
N VAL A 67 -3.28 2.69 20.49
CA VAL A 67 -2.85 2.20 19.17
C VAL A 67 -1.40 2.57 18.88
N THR A 68 -1.00 3.80 19.19
CA THR A 68 0.38 4.28 18.97
C THR A 68 1.35 3.43 19.77
N ILE A 69 1.08 3.22 21.06
CA ILE A 69 1.93 2.40 21.94
C ILE A 69 1.99 0.96 21.43
N LEU A 70 0.87 0.36 21.01
CA LEU A 70 0.84 -0.99 20.43
C LEU A 70 1.72 -1.09 19.17
N PHE A 71 1.64 -0.12 18.25
CA PHE A 71 2.50 -0.09 17.07
C PHE A 71 3.96 0.19 17.40
N THR A 72 4.25 0.98 18.43
CA THR A 72 5.62 1.22 18.88
C THR A 72 6.23 -0.05 19.46
N ILE A 73 5.48 -0.77 20.30
CA ILE A 73 5.89 -2.08 20.83
C ILE A 73 6.14 -3.05 19.68
N GLU A 74 5.24 -3.09 18.68
CA GLU A 74 5.40 -3.94 17.50
C GLU A 74 6.65 -3.58 16.68
N TYR A 75 6.90 -2.30 16.42
CA TYR A 75 8.09 -1.84 15.72
C TYR A 75 9.39 -2.17 16.47
N ILE A 76 9.41 -1.95 17.79
CA ILE A 76 10.55 -2.33 18.64
C ILE A 76 10.74 -3.85 18.63
N ALA A 77 9.66 -4.63 18.76
CA ALA A 77 9.71 -6.09 18.73
C ALA A 77 10.30 -6.62 17.41
N ARG A 78 10.00 -5.97 16.28
CA ARG A 78 10.64 -6.25 14.98
C ARG A 78 12.13 -5.94 14.98
N ILE A 79 12.53 -4.78 15.48
CA ILE A 79 13.94 -4.37 15.53
C ILE A 79 14.78 -5.34 16.39
N ILE A 80 14.29 -5.73 17.58
CA ILE A 80 15.05 -6.58 18.51
C ILE A 80 15.12 -8.06 18.08
N THR A 81 14.18 -8.51 17.24
CA THR A 81 14.14 -9.91 16.75
C THR A 81 15.02 -10.14 15.53
N VAL A 82 15.42 -9.07 14.85
CA VAL A 82 16.25 -9.10 13.64
C VAL A 82 17.73 -8.95 14.00
N LYS A 83 18.63 -9.75 13.40
CA LYS A 83 20.08 -9.68 13.71
C LYS A 83 20.75 -8.38 13.23
N LYS A 84 20.27 -7.77 12.13
CA LYS A 84 20.79 -6.51 11.56
C LYS A 84 19.73 -5.39 11.62
N PRO A 85 19.51 -4.75 12.80
CA PRO A 85 18.42 -3.79 13.01
C PRO A 85 18.50 -2.56 12.11
N LEU A 86 19.70 -2.03 11.85
CA LEU A 86 19.87 -0.86 10.98
C LEU A 86 19.37 -1.09 9.54
N ARG A 87 19.56 -2.31 9.00
CA ARG A 87 19.04 -2.65 7.66
C ARG A 87 17.52 -2.76 7.65
N TYR A 88 16.92 -3.16 8.77
CA TYR A 88 15.47 -3.18 8.91
C TYR A 88 14.91 -1.75 8.95
N ILE A 89 15.46 -0.89 9.80
CA ILE A 89 15.01 0.50 9.98
C ILE A 89 15.05 1.28 8.66
N THR A 90 16.08 1.08 7.84
CA THR A 90 16.22 1.76 6.54
C THR A 90 15.49 1.06 5.38
N SER A 91 14.83 -0.07 5.62
CA SER A 91 14.01 -0.74 4.61
C SER A 91 12.67 -0.03 4.39
N PHE A 92 12.01 -0.29 3.26
CA PHE A 92 10.67 0.25 2.98
C PHE A 92 9.68 -0.03 4.11
N TYR A 93 9.63 -1.28 4.61
CA TYR A 93 8.74 -1.67 5.71
C TYR A 93 9.13 -1.03 7.04
N GLY A 94 10.44 -0.90 7.34
CA GLY A 94 10.90 -0.20 8.54
C GLY A 94 10.53 1.28 8.54
N ILE A 95 10.66 1.96 7.40
CA ILE A 95 10.25 3.36 7.24
C ILE A 95 8.73 3.50 7.41
N VAL A 96 7.93 2.62 6.80
CA VAL A 96 6.47 2.61 6.96
C VAL A 96 6.07 2.40 8.42
N ASP A 97 6.68 1.44 9.12
CA ASP A 97 6.42 1.19 10.53
C ASP A 97 6.77 2.42 11.39
N PHE A 98 7.91 3.05 11.13
CA PHE A 98 8.34 4.26 11.81
C PHE A 98 7.37 5.43 11.56
N LEU A 99 7.05 5.73 10.30
CA LEU A 99 6.12 6.82 9.93
C LEU A 99 4.72 6.61 10.50
N SER A 100 4.29 5.36 10.70
CA SER A 100 2.99 5.04 11.29
C SER A 100 2.89 5.33 12.80
N THR A 101 4.04 5.40 13.49
CA THR A 101 4.14 5.53 14.96
C THR A 101 4.54 6.94 15.40
N ILE A 102 5.36 7.64 14.62
CA ILE A 102 5.92 8.94 14.99
C ILE A 102 4.93 10.10 15.18
N PRO A 103 3.80 10.25 14.46
CA PRO A 103 3.05 11.50 14.45
C PRO A 103 2.56 11.95 15.83
N LYS A 104 2.11 10.99 16.67
CA LYS A 104 1.62 11.27 18.02
C LYS A 104 2.74 11.72 18.95
N TYR A 105 3.91 11.08 18.91
CA TYR A 105 5.07 11.51 19.69
C TYR A 105 5.55 12.90 19.28
N LEU A 106 5.58 13.17 17.97
CA LEU A 106 6.00 14.47 17.46
C LEU A 106 5.02 15.59 17.86
N SER A 107 3.72 15.28 17.94
CA SER A 107 2.71 16.23 18.41
C SER A 107 2.91 16.68 19.86
N LEU A 108 3.54 15.86 20.72
CA LEU A 108 3.92 16.23 22.08
C LEU A 108 5.15 17.14 22.12
N LEU A 109 6.12 16.91 21.23
CA LEU A 109 7.40 17.63 21.24
C LEU A 109 7.30 19.03 20.64
N ILE A 110 6.36 19.25 19.71
CA ILE A 110 6.19 20.53 19.02
C ILE A 110 5.02 21.31 19.67
N ALA A 111 5.28 21.94 20.82
CA ALA A 111 4.35 22.89 21.43
C ALA A 111 4.75 24.34 21.06
N GLY A 112 3.93 25.03 20.26
CA GLY A 112 4.14 26.44 19.86
C GLY A 112 3.05 26.99 18.92
N THR A 113 2.88 28.31 18.85
CA THR A 113 1.76 28.96 18.11
C THR A 113 1.86 28.79 16.58
N HIS A 114 3.06 28.85 16.00
CA HIS A 114 3.27 28.49 14.57
C HIS A 114 3.20 26.98 14.31
N ALA A 115 3.19 26.15 15.37
CA ALA A 115 3.07 24.72 15.25
C ALA A 115 1.63 24.26 14.98
N LEU A 116 0.59 25.09 15.17
CA LEU A 116 -0.79 24.64 15.04
C LEU A 116 -1.18 24.14 13.63
N VAL A 117 -0.53 24.65 12.58
CA VAL A 117 -0.72 24.15 11.20
C VAL A 117 0.10 22.87 10.98
N ALA A 118 1.33 22.84 11.48
CA ALA A 118 2.18 21.64 11.40
C ALA A 118 1.55 20.46 12.17
N LEU A 119 1.03 20.70 13.38
CA LEU A 119 0.32 19.73 14.21
C LEU A 119 -0.93 19.19 13.50
N ARG A 120 -1.65 20.02 12.73
CA ARG A 120 -2.77 19.57 11.89
C ARG A 120 -2.32 18.67 10.74
N ALA A 121 -1.22 18.99 10.08
CA ALA A 121 -0.66 18.14 9.03
C ALA A 121 -0.14 16.80 9.59
N LEU A 122 0.48 16.80 10.78
CA LEU A 122 0.95 15.58 11.45
C LEU A 122 -0.20 14.59 11.74
N ARG A 123 -1.38 15.10 12.09
CA ARG A 123 -2.59 14.28 12.26
C ARG A 123 -2.95 13.52 10.98
N MET A 124 -2.74 14.11 9.81
CA MET A 124 -3.01 13.44 8.53
C MET A 124 -2.01 12.33 8.21
N LEU A 125 -0.75 12.46 8.65
CA LEU A 125 0.27 11.42 8.46
C LEU A 125 -0.11 10.08 9.13
N ARG A 126 -1.03 10.09 10.10
CA ARG A 126 -1.57 8.87 10.72
C ARG A 126 -2.25 7.96 9.70
N VAL A 127 -2.75 8.50 8.58
CA VAL A 127 -3.28 7.70 7.46
C VAL A 127 -2.23 6.73 6.91
N PHE A 128 -0.94 7.04 7.01
CA PHE A 128 0.14 6.15 6.57
C PHE A 128 0.18 4.82 7.33
N ARG A 129 -0.50 4.69 8.48
CA ARG A 129 -0.76 3.38 9.12
C ARG A 129 -1.39 2.38 8.14
N ILE A 130 -2.18 2.84 7.17
CA ILE A 130 -2.75 2.00 6.12
C ILE A 130 -1.68 1.32 5.26
N LEU A 131 -0.51 1.95 5.09
CA LEU A 131 0.59 1.39 4.29
C LEU A 131 1.18 0.14 4.93
N LYS A 132 0.98 -0.07 6.25
CA LYS A 132 1.32 -1.35 6.90
C LYS A 132 0.57 -2.52 6.27
N LEU A 133 -0.58 -2.31 5.60
CA LEU A 133 -1.29 -3.37 4.88
C LEU A 133 -0.47 -3.95 3.72
N GLY A 134 0.47 -3.18 3.16
CA GLY A 134 1.29 -3.61 2.02
C GLY A 134 2.09 -4.88 2.27
N ARG A 135 2.46 -5.18 3.53
CA ARG A 135 3.14 -6.42 3.92
C ARG A 135 2.29 -7.68 3.70
N TYR A 136 0.97 -7.56 3.82
CA TYR A 136 0.03 -8.68 3.62
C TYR A 136 -0.22 -8.91 2.13
N VAL A 137 -0.19 -7.83 1.33
CA VAL A 137 -0.26 -7.92 -0.13
C VAL A 137 0.97 -8.62 -0.70
N GLU A 138 2.17 -8.37 -0.14
CA GLU A 138 3.42 -9.04 -0.57
C GLU A 138 3.48 -10.52 -0.18
N SER A 139 2.76 -10.94 0.87
CA SER A 139 2.58 -12.37 1.19
C SER A 139 1.93 -13.12 0.02
N SER A 140 1.23 -12.41 -0.88
CA SER A 140 0.83 -12.85 -2.22
C SER A 140 1.82 -12.35 -3.28
N ASN A 141 3.06 -12.84 -3.19
CA ASN A 141 4.20 -12.49 -4.04
C ASN A 141 3.89 -12.52 -5.56
N THR A 142 2.86 -13.28 -5.95
CA THR A 142 2.37 -13.41 -7.33
C THR A 142 1.87 -12.10 -7.93
N ILE A 143 1.08 -11.30 -7.19
CA ILE A 143 0.47 -10.06 -7.73
C ILE A 143 1.54 -9.01 -7.94
N VAL A 144 2.41 -8.79 -6.95
CA VAL A 144 3.51 -7.82 -7.04
C VAL A 144 4.49 -8.22 -8.15
N LYS A 145 4.81 -9.51 -8.30
CA LYS A 145 5.65 -10.01 -9.40
C LYS A 145 4.99 -9.79 -10.75
N ALA A 146 3.70 -10.07 -10.88
CA ALA A 146 2.95 -9.84 -12.12
C ALA A 146 2.91 -8.34 -12.48
N LEU A 147 2.70 -7.45 -11.50
CA LEU A 147 2.73 -6.00 -11.71
C LEU A 147 4.12 -5.51 -12.13
N ARG A 148 5.19 -5.98 -11.47
CA ARG A 148 6.57 -5.64 -11.84
C ARG A 148 6.94 -6.15 -13.24
N ALA A 149 6.52 -7.36 -13.60
CA ALA A 149 6.69 -7.91 -14.94
C ALA A 149 5.89 -7.13 -15.99
N SER A 150 4.68 -6.70 -15.63
CA SER A 150 3.80 -5.91 -16.49
C SER A 150 4.19 -4.43 -16.61
N ARG A 151 5.11 -3.93 -15.77
CA ARG A 151 5.33 -2.49 -15.58
C ARG A 151 5.54 -1.73 -16.88
N THR A 152 6.38 -2.24 -17.79
CA THR A 152 6.70 -1.56 -19.05
C THR A 152 5.47 -1.51 -19.96
N LYS A 153 4.72 -2.61 -20.05
CA LYS A 153 3.50 -2.70 -20.87
C LYS A 153 2.42 -1.75 -20.34
N ILE A 154 2.21 -1.74 -19.02
CA ILE A 154 1.26 -0.85 -18.35
C ILE A 154 1.67 0.63 -18.53
N SER A 155 2.95 0.96 -18.33
CA SER A 155 3.43 2.34 -18.49
C SER A 155 3.25 2.86 -19.92
N VAL A 156 3.56 2.06 -20.94
CA VAL A 156 3.34 2.42 -22.35
C VAL A 156 1.85 2.64 -22.62
N PHE A 157 1.00 1.75 -22.12
CA PHE A 157 -0.45 1.85 -22.28
C PHE A 157 -1.02 3.12 -21.61
N LEU A 158 -0.67 3.38 -20.34
CA LEU A 158 -1.13 4.56 -19.60
C LEU A 158 -0.62 5.86 -20.24
N PHE A 159 0.61 5.85 -20.77
CA PHE A 159 1.13 6.98 -21.53
C PHE A 159 0.30 7.24 -22.79
N GLY A 160 -0.07 6.20 -23.53
CA GLY A 160 -0.96 6.31 -24.68
C GLY A 160 -2.33 6.89 -24.31
N VAL A 161 -2.95 6.39 -23.23
CA VAL A 161 -4.23 6.91 -22.71
C VAL A 161 -4.11 8.39 -22.33
N PHE A 162 -3.00 8.79 -21.73
CA PHE A 162 -2.75 10.18 -21.36
C PHE A 162 -2.64 11.09 -22.60
N ILE A 163 -1.90 10.65 -23.63
CA ILE A 163 -1.80 11.39 -24.90
C ILE A 163 -3.17 11.53 -25.58
N VAL A 164 -3.95 10.44 -25.64
CA VAL A 164 -5.32 10.47 -26.18
C VAL A 164 -6.21 11.42 -25.38
N SER A 165 -6.07 11.45 -24.05
CA SER A 165 -6.80 12.37 -23.18
C SER A 165 -6.45 13.84 -23.44
N ILE A 166 -5.18 14.14 -23.72
CA ILE A 166 -4.73 15.49 -24.13
C ILE A 166 -5.38 15.90 -25.45
N ILE A 167 -5.34 15.03 -26.46
CA ILE A 167 -5.88 15.34 -27.79
C ILE A 167 -7.40 15.55 -27.70
N LEU A 168 -8.13 14.58 -27.15
CA LEU A 168 -9.59 14.66 -27.04
C LEU A 168 -10.03 15.80 -26.12
N GLY A 169 -9.36 16.00 -24.98
CA GLY A 169 -9.64 17.12 -24.08
C GLY A 169 -9.45 18.48 -24.76
N THR A 170 -8.43 18.63 -25.59
CA THR A 170 -8.19 19.85 -26.38
C THR A 170 -9.25 20.04 -27.46
N ILE A 171 -9.66 18.97 -28.15
CA ILE A 171 -10.74 19.02 -29.15
C ILE A 171 -12.05 19.48 -28.50
N MET A 172 -12.40 18.93 -27.34
CA MET A 172 -13.62 19.30 -26.62
C MET A 172 -13.56 20.74 -26.12
N TYR A 173 -12.40 21.20 -25.64
CA TYR A 173 -12.19 22.61 -25.30
C TYR A 173 -12.51 23.54 -26.47
N ILE A 174 -12.08 23.19 -27.69
CA ILE A 174 -12.33 24.00 -28.89
C ILE A 174 -13.80 23.96 -29.33
N ILE A 175 -14.48 22.81 -29.19
CA ILE A 175 -15.85 22.61 -29.70
C ILE A 175 -16.90 23.16 -28.74
N GLU A 176 -16.74 22.93 -27.43
CA GLU A 176 -17.76 23.20 -26.42
C GLU A 176 -17.59 24.58 -25.76
N GLY A 177 -16.35 25.05 -25.60
CA GLY A 177 -16.05 26.34 -24.98
C GLY A 177 -16.45 26.46 -23.50
N ASP A 178 -16.39 27.70 -23.01
CA ASP A 178 -16.50 28.01 -21.57
C ASP A 178 -17.90 27.74 -20.99
N GLU A 179 -18.96 27.92 -21.78
CA GLU A 179 -20.36 27.78 -21.32
C GLU A 179 -20.70 26.35 -20.88
N SER A 180 -20.09 25.34 -21.52
CA SER A 180 -20.24 23.92 -21.18
C SER A 180 -19.27 23.43 -20.09
N GLY A 181 -18.52 24.34 -19.45
CA GLY A 181 -17.54 24.01 -18.40
C GLY A 181 -16.16 23.60 -18.92
N PHE A 182 -15.94 23.59 -20.24
CA PHE A 182 -14.65 23.36 -20.87
C PHE A 182 -13.82 24.66 -20.89
N THR A 183 -13.53 25.21 -19.70
CA THR A 183 -12.90 26.55 -19.57
C THR A 183 -11.40 26.59 -19.87
N SER A 184 -10.77 25.42 -20.03
CA SER A 184 -9.34 25.31 -20.35
C SER A 184 -9.01 23.89 -20.82
N ILE A 185 -7.87 23.74 -21.52
CA ILE A 185 -7.38 22.41 -21.95
C ILE A 185 -7.26 21.42 -20.78
N PRO A 186 -6.67 21.77 -19.61
CA PRO A 186 -6.65 20.87 -18.46
C PRO A 186 -8.03 20.41 -17.97
N ARG A 187 -9.06 21.27 -18.06
CA ARG A 187 -10.43 20.85 -17.73
C ARG A 187 -11.00 19.87 -18.76
N GLY A 188 -10.71 20.07 -20.04
CA GLY A 188 -11.05 19.09 -21.09
C GLY A 188 -10.35 17.74 -20.89
N ILE A 189 -9.08 17.76 -20.47
CA ILE A 189 -8.34 16.53 -20.11
C ILE A 189 -8.98 15.84 -18.92
N TYR A 190 -9.33 16.58 -17.87
CA TYR A 190 -10.04 16.05 -16.70
C TYR A 190 -11.36 15.37 -17.12
N TRP A 191 -12.17 16.04 -17.93
CA TRP A 191 -13.40 15.47 -18.47
C TRP A 191 -13.13 14.17 -19.25
N CYS A 192 -12.10 14.15 -20.09
CA CYS A 192 -11.75 12.98 -20.88
C CYS A 192 -11.34 11.81 -19.98
N ILE A 193 -10.52 12.04 -18.95
CA ILE A 193 -10.11 11.01 -17.99
C ILE A 193 -11.34 10.47 -17.24
N VAL A 194 -12.21 11.33 -16.72
CA VAL A 194 -13.45 10.94 -16.01
C VAL A 194 -14.37 10.11 -16.89
N THR A 195 -14.46 10.43 -18.18
CA THR A 195 -15.28 9.72 -19.16
C THR A 195 -14.65 8.37 -19.56
N LEU A 196 -13.35 8.35 -19.88
CA LEU A 196 -12.62 7.13 -20.25
C LEU A 196 -12.52 6.12 -19.10
N THR A 197 -12.50 6.59 -17.86
CA THR A 197 -12.51 5.73 -16.66
C THR A 197 -13.92 5.33 -16.24
N THR A 198 -14.95 5.69 -17.01
CA THR A 198 -16.37 5.37 -16.76
C THR A 198 -16.91 5.93 -15.43
N VAL A 199 -16.25 6.93 -14.84
CA VAL A 199 -16.67 7.56 -13.58
C VAL A 199 -17.86 8.49 -13.82
N GLY A 200 -17.75 9.39 -14.81
CA GLY A 200 -18.87 10.22 -15.26
C GLY A 200 -19.53 11.09 -14.17
N TYR A 201 -18.78 11.94 -13.47
CA TYR A 201 -19.33 12.82 -12.43
C TYR A 201 -20.46 13.76 -12.92
N GLY A 202 -20.46 14.10 -14.22
CA GLY A 202 -21.47 14.98 -14.82
C GLY A 202 -21.29 16.46 -14.50
N ASP A 203 -20.16 16.85 -13.89
CA ASP A 203 -19.79 18.23 -13.57
C ASP A 203 -19.35 19.04 -14.81
N ILE A 204 -18.94 18.35 -15.88
CA ILE A 204 -18.65 18.90 -17.20
C ILE A 204 -19.24 17.93 -18.23
N SER A 205 -19.96 18.44 -19.23
CA SER A 205 -20.58 17.60 -20.27
C SER A 205 -20.77 18.37 -21.56
N PRO A 206 -20.57 17.73 -22.73
CA PRO A 206 -20.83 18.38 -24.00
C PRO A 206 -22.31 18.63 -24.25
N VAL A 207 -22.61 19.82 -24.76
CA VAL A 207 -23.96 20.24 -25.14
C VAL A 207 -24.11 20.29 -26.67
N THR A 208 -23.02 20.43 -27.41
CA THR A 208 -23.08 20.52 -28.88
C THR A 208 -23.30 19.12 -29.50
N PRO A 209 -24.02 19.01 -30.63
CA PRO A 209 -24.20 17.74 -31.31
C PRO A 209 -22.87 17.06 -31.69
N LEU A 210 -21.88 17.85 -32.12
CA LEU A 210 -20.55 17.34 -32.46
C LEU A 210 -19.80 16.85 -31.22
N GLY A 211 -19.83 17.60 -30.12
CA GLY A 211 -19.21 17.19 -28.86
C GLY A 211 -19.86 15.93 -28.28
N GLN A 212 -21.18 15.79 -28.37
CA GLN A 212 -21.90 14.59 -27.95
C GLN A 212 -21.55 13.36 -28.80
N PHE A 213 -21.39 13.54 -30.12
CA PHE A 213 -20.92 12.47 -31.00
C PHE A 213 -19.51 12.01 -30.61
N ILE A 214 -18.58 12.94 -30.40
CA ILE A 214 -17.22 12.63 -29.95
C ILE A 214 -17.26 11.93 -28.59
N ALA A 215 -18.01 12.46 -27.63
CA ALA A 215 -18.17 11.86 -26.30
C ALA A 215 -18.70 10.42 -26.36
N SER A 216 -19.61 10.12 -27.29
CA SER A 216 -20.09 8.76 -27.50
C SER A 216 -18.97 7.80 -27.90
N ILE A 217 -18.05 8.24 -28.77
CA ILE A 217 -16.85 7.47 -29.15
C ILE A 217 -15.93 7.31 -27.93
N VAL A 218 -15.72 8.38 -27.14
CA VAL A 218 -14.89 8.34 -25.92
C VAL A 218 -15.44 7.33 -24.91
N MET A 219 -16.75 7.31 -24.69
CA MET A 219 -17.40 6.36 -23.76
C MET A 219 -17.20 4.90 -24.19
N ILE A 220 -17.30 4.60 -25.49
CA ILE A 220 -17.03 3.24 -26.01
C ILE A 220 -15.56 2.86 -25.82
N MET A 221 -14.64 3.79 -26.06
CA MET A 221 -13.21 3.56 -25.87
C MET A 221 -12.83 3.27 -24.41
N GLY A 222 -13.56 3.85 -23.45
CA GLY A 222 -13.35 3.61 -22.02
C GLY A 222 -13.42 2.13 -21.61
N TYR A 223 -14.34 1.36 -22.20
CA TYR A 223 -14.42 -0.10 -21.97
C TYR A 223 -13.12 -0.82 -22.34
N GLY A 224 -12.50 -0.43 -23.47
CA GLY A 224 -11.22 -0.97 -23.89
C GLY A 224 -10.10 -0.61 -22.91
N ILE A 225 -10.14 0.62 -22.37
CA ILE A 225 -9.09 1.10 -21.48
C ILE A 225 -9.05 0.35 -20.15
N ILE A 226 -10.21 -0.01 -19.60
CA ILE A 226 -10.29 -0.79 -18.35
C ILE A 226 -9.85 -2.24 -18.58
N ALA A 227 -10.18 -2.82 -19.75
CA ALA A 227 -9.87 -4.21 -20.07
C ALA A 227 -8.37 -4.47 -20.25
N VAL A 228 -7.62 -3.54 -20.84
CA VAL A 228 -6.21 -3.77 -21.22
C VAL A 228 -5.27 -3.98 -20.02
N PRO A 229 -5.18 -3.10 -19.00
CA PRO A 229 -4.34 -3.33 -17.83
C PRO A 229 -4.71 -4.60 -17.07
N THR A 230 -6.02 -4.86 -16.93
CA THR A 230 -6.54 -6.07 -16.30
C THR A 230 -6.10 -7.31 -17.06
N GLY A 231 -6.18 -7.31 -18.39
CA GLY A 231 -5.72 -8.38 -19.27
C GLY A 231 -4.21 -8.60 -19.21
N ILE A 232 -3.42 -7.52 -19.21
CA ILE A 232 -1.95 -7.60 -19.09
C ILE A 232 -1.56 -8.26 -17.76
N VAL A 233 -2.10 -7.79 -16.64
CA VAL A 233 -1.79 -8.34 -15.31
C VAL A 233 -2.28 -9.79 -15.20
N THR A 234 -3.47 -10.09 -15.69
CA THR A 234 -4.03 -11.46 -15.67
C THR A 234 -3.18 -12.42 -16.49
N ALA A 235 -2.70 -12.00 -17.66
CA ALA A 235 -1.79 -12.79 -18.48
C ALA A 235 -0.47 -13.07 -17.76
N GLU A 236 0.13 -12.06 -17.11
CA GLU A 236 1.35 -12.25 -16.31
C GLU A 236 1.14 -13.13 -15.07
N ILE A 237 -0.05 -13.11 -14.46
CA ILE A 237 -0.39 -14.05 -13.37
C ILE A 237 -0.53 -15.48 -13.92
N ALA A 238 -1.16 -15.65 -15.08
CA ALA A 238 -1.40 -16.95 -15.70
C ALA A 238 -0.12 -17.62 -16.24
N THR A 239 0.85 -16.83 -16.68
CA THR A 239 2.16 -17.32 -17.18
C THR A 239 3.15 -17.64 -16.06
N GLN A 240 2.88 -17.27 -14.80
CA GLN A 240 3.74 -17.67 -13.70
C GLN A 240 3.72 -19.20 -13.55
N PRO A 241 4.89 -19.87 -13.55
CA PRO A 241 4.95 -21.32 -13.44
C PRO A 241 4.27 -21.76 -12.15
N LYS A 242 3.20 -22.55 -12.28
CA LYS A 242 2.57 -23.20 -11.13
C LYS A 242 3.65 -24.02 -10.43
N ARG A 243 3.93 -23.71 -9.16
CA ARG A 243 4.80 -24.53 -8.30
C ARG A 243 4.33 -25.98 -8.45
N THR A 244 5.16 -26.83 -9.06
CA THR A 244 4.88 -28.26 -9.18
C THR A 244 4.82 -28.85 -7.77
N LYS A 245 3.85 -29.74 -7.52
CA LYS A 245 3.64 -30.43 -6.23
C LYS A 245 4.86 -31.22 -5.73
N ASN A 246 5.90 -31.38 -6.54
CA ASN A 246 7.11 -32.14 -6.23
C ASN A 246 8.24 -31.31 -5.60
N ASP A 247 8.12 -29.98 -5.53
CA ASP A 247 9.04 -29.18 -4.73
C ASP A 247 8.61 -29.28 -3.27
N LYS A 248 9.36 -30.04 -2.47
CA LYS A 248 9.20 -30.06 -1.00
C LYS A 248 9.17 -28.60 -0.52
N PRO A 249 8.17 -28.18 0.27
CA PRO A 249 8.17 -26.84 0.83
C PRO A 249 9.32 -26.77 1.83
N ILE A 250 10.47 -26.22 1.42
CA ILE A 250 11.36 -25.60 2.37
C ILE A 250 10.49 -24.49 2.99
N PRO A 251 10.27 -24.49 4.32
CA PRO A 251 9.53 -23.41 4.94
C PRO A 251 10.24 -22.13 4.52
N GLN A 252 9.56 -21.25 3.77
CA GLN A 252 10.10 -19.92 3.47
C GLN A 252 10.13 -19.17 4.81
N THR A 253 11.12 -19.46 5.64
CA THR A 253 11.41 -18.74 6.86
C THR A 253 11.98 -17.41 6.42
N ASN A 254 11.27 -16.35 6.76
CA ASN A 254 11.74 -14.99 6.58
C ASN A 254 13.16 -14.88 7.17
N CYS A 255 14.01 -14.08 6.54
CA CYS A 255 15.41 -13.97 6.93
C CYS A 255 15.53 -13.54 8.40
N PHE A 256 16.20 -14.34 9.23
CA PHE A 256 16.54 -13.94 10.62
C PHE A 256 17.47 -12.72 10.68
N GLY A 257 18.16 -12.42 9.58
CA GLY A 257 19.09 -11.32 9.44
C GLY A 257 18.44 -9.95 9.23
N CYS A 258 17.41 -9.86 8.39
CA CYS A 258 16.77 -8.58 8.04
C CYS A 258 15.24 -8.63 7.93
N GLY A 259 14.60 -9.79 8.12
CA GLY A 259 13.16 -9.98 7.99
C GLY A 259 12.65 -10.15 6.56
N GLU A 260 13.55 -10.15 5.56
CA GLU A 260 13.20 -10.35 4.14
C GLU A 260 12.42 -11.64 3.89
N ILE A 261 11.48 -11.63 2.95
CA ILE A 261 10.53 -12.74 2.74
C ILE A 261 10.79 -13.43 1.38
N ASP A 262 11.29 -12.71 0.39
CA ASP A 262 11.40 -13.20 -1.00
C ASP A 262 12.77 -13.82 -1.34
N HIS A 263 13.04 -15.03 -0.83
CA HIS A 263 14.25 -15.76 -1.16
C HIS A 263 14.05 -16.77 -2.30
N ARG A 264 15.09 -16.94 -3.15
CA ARG A 264 15.18 -18.09 -4.05
C ARG A 264 15.22 -19.39 -3.24
N LYS A 265 14.68 -20.48 -3.79
CA LYS A 265 14.55 -21.78 -3.09
C LYS A 265 15.89 -22.42 -2.73
N ASP A 266 16.92 -22.13 -3.51
CA ASP A 266 18.30 -22.59 -3.38
C ASP A 266 19.23 -21.57 -2.70
N ALA A 267 18.68 -20.44 -2.22
CA ALA A 267 19.48 -19.40 -1.59
C ALA A 267 20.06 -19.90 -0.26
N GLU A 268 21.38 -20.02 -0.18
CA GLU A 268 22.08 -20.29 1.08
C GLU A 268 22.20 -19.03 1.94
N PHE A 269 22.19 -17.86 1.30
CA PHE A 269 22.32 -16.55 1.92
C PHE A 269 21.20 -15.60 1.46
N CYS A 270 20.74 -14.73 2.36
CA CYS A 270 19.81 -13.66 2.05
C CYS A 270 20.45 -12.66 1.06
N TYR A 271 19.81 -12.41 -0.08
CA TYR A 271 20.32 -11.45 -1.08
C TYR A 271 20.37 -10.00 -0.55
N ASN A 272 19.47 -9.66 0.38
CA ASN A 272 19.38 -8.32 0.96
C ASN A 272 20.40 -8.11 2.09
N CYS A 273 20.57 -9.12 2.97
CA CYS A 273 21.39 -8.95 4.17
C CYS A 273 22.61 -9.87 4.32
N GLY A 274 22.80 -10.85 3.44
CA GLY A 274 23.88 -11.84 3.49
C GLY A 274 23.81 -12.80 4.67
N HIS A 275 22.66 -12.93 5.35
CA HIS A 275 22.51 -13.88 6.47
C HIS A 275 22.25 -15.29 5.95
N THR A 276 22.77 -16.31 6.63
CA THR A 276 22.52 -17.72 6.26
C THR A 276 21.03 -18.02 6.40
N LEU A 277 20.47 -18.73 5.42
CA LEU A 277 19.07 -19.16 5.41
C LEU A 277 18.92 -20.64 5.79
N LYS A 278 20.02 -21.40 5.80
CA LYS A 278 20.06 -22.75 6.37
C LYS A 278 20.01 -22.62 7.91
N GLU A 279 19.08 -23.35 8.55
CA GLU A 279 19.08 -23.52 10.01
C GLU A 279 20.41 -24.17 10.43
N ASP A 280 21.06 -23.62 11.45
CA ASP A 280 22.03 -24.35 12.28
C ASP A 280 21.27 -25.27 13.26
#